data_AF-A0A944MWF0-F1
#
_entry.id   AF-A0A944MWF0-F1
#
_cell.length_a   1.000
_cell.length_b   1.000
_cell.length_c   1.000
_cell.angle_alpha   90.00
_cell.angle_beta   90.00
_cell.angle_gamma   90.00
#
_symmetry.space_group_name_H-M   'P 1'
#
loop_
_entity.id
_entity.type
_entity.pdbx_description
1 polymer ?
#
loop_
_entity_poly.entity_id
_entity_poly.type
_entity_poly.pdbx_seq_one_letter_code
_entity_poly.pdbx_strand_id
1 'polypeptide(L)'
;MPLVPSKLTSFANRLSCLLVRHRLIFLIFGIAIGLLSVERSRHLEYSQSIDAMFDRSDSALPPFHRLGRTFGASSIVLAVYDEPELFQATGFARLEELTKCLSQLPGVSNATSLATTPLGADIIDTKNNTTAENLVQLMEGYTVGTDRQTAAVVCVLSEKEQPEKKPSTVQQDHAGKTIDAIRAIMQRYPAGTIAGESVMLRDGFAMLRRDGNVLGITAGLLASVVLLILFQSIRWLFAPLAVVVLALWSTRGLLATVGQKLTMVSTMLSAMITVVAIATTVHIIVEFRRRLSDGEIPQQALTNTLQTLFWPIVGAIITDIIGFGSLIASNVGPVHDFGVMTVIGAAMVLLAVGLVIPWFALVMENGTPNRERRVKEHLDPYLNHLVFRITQHPKPILLG
;
A
#
# COMPACT_ATOMS: atom_id res chain seq x y z
N MET A 1 -29.17 23.41 18.69
CA MET A 1 -27.75 23.76 18.90
C MET A 1 -27.31 23.19 20.23
N PRO A 2 -26.43 22.17 20.30
CA PRO A 2 -25.76 21.90 21.56
C PRO A 2 -24.73 23.00 21.81
N LEU A 3 -24.69 23.47 23.05
CA LEU A 3 -23.83 24.54 23.54
C LEU A 3 -22.37 24.08 23.54
N VAL A 4 -21.63 24.42 22.49
CA VAL A 4 -20.16 24.35 22.53
C VAL A 4 -19.68 25.39 23.56
N PRO A 5 -18.84 25.02 24.54
CA PRO A 5 -18.39 25.96 25.58
C PRO A 5 -17.73 27.21 24.97
N SER A 6 -17.97 28.39 25.55
CA SER A 6 -17.54 29.69 25.01
C SER A 6 -16.03 29.80 24.70
N LYS A 7 -15.20 29.04 25.43
CA LYS A 7 -13.75 28.97 25.17
C LYS A 7 -13.43 28.23 23.86
N LEU A 8 -14.15 27.14 23.56
CA LEU A 8 -13.94 26.32 22.36
C LEU A 8 -14.39 27.05 21.09
N THR A 9 -15.48 27.83 21.15
CA THR A 9 -15.87 28.72 20.05
C THR A 9 -14.85 29.85 19.85
N SER A 10 -14.29 30.40 20.94
CA SER A 10 -13.22 31.41 20.82
C SER A 10 -11.95 30.87 20.14
N PHE A 11 -11.59 29.60 20.39
CA PHE A 11 -10.42 28.97 19.77
C PHE A 11 -10.63 28.75 18.27
N ALA A 12 -11.76 28.14 17.88
CA ALA A 12 -12.13 27.94 16.48
C ALA A 12 -12.12 29.26 15.70
N ASN A 13 -12.65 30.33 16.32
CA ASN A 13 -12.67 31.66 15.70
C ASN A 13 -11.26 32.23 15.51
N ARG A 14 -10.41 32.17 16.54
CA ARG A 14 -9.03 32.66 16.45
C ARG A 14 -8.22 31.91 15.41
N LEU A 15 -8.32 30.58 15.39
CA LEU A 15 -7.59 29.75 14.44
C LEU A 15 -8.07 29.97 13.00
N SER A 16 -9.39 30.07 12.78
CA SER A 16 -9.95 30.37 11.45
C SER A 16 -9.46 31.72 10.93
N CYS A 17 -9.51 32.77 11.76
CA CYS A 17 -8.98 34.09 11.38
C CYS A 17 -7.48 34.05 11.09
N LEU A 18 -6.69 33.31 11.88
CA LEU A 18 -5.26 33.15 11.68
C LEU A 18 -4.94 32.50 10.33
N LEU A 19 -5.63 31.40 10.01
CA LEU A 19 -5.46 30.65 8.75
C LEU A 19 -5.79 31.52 7.53
N VAL A 20 -6.86 32.31 7.59
CA VAL A 20 -7.27 33.20 6.49
C VAL A 20 -6.32 34.38 6.32
N ARG A 21 -5.87 34.99 7.44
CA ARG A 21 -4.97 36.16 7.45
C ARG A 21 -3.58 35.81 6.93
N HIS A 22 -3.00 34.69 7.38
CA HIS A 22 -1.63 34.28 7.05
C HIS A 22 -1.59 33.13 6.01
N ARG A 23 -2.63 33.01 5.18
CA ARG A 23 -2.79 31.92 4.19
C ARG A 23 -1.55 31.65 3.31
N LEU A 24 -0.82 32.69 2.91
CA LEU A 24 0.40 32.55 2.11
C LEU A 24 1.52 31.85 2.90
N ILE A 25 1.69 32.22 4.17
CA ILE A 25 2.69 31.62 5.05
C ILE A 25 2.36 30.15 5.27
N PHE A 26 1.09 29.83 5.54
CA PHE A 26 0.64 28.45 5.71
C PHE A 26 0.78 27.61 4.43
N LEU A 27 0.51 28.19 3.26
CA LEU A 27 0.75 27.50 1.99
C LEU A 27 2.23 27.20 1.78
N ILE A 28 3.11 28.19 1.96
CA ILE A 28 4.57 28.02 1.83
C ILE A 28 5.06 26.96 2.82
N PHE A 29 4.56 27.00 4.05
CA PHE A 29 4.85 26.00 5.06
C PHE A 29 4.37 24.60 4.65
N GLY A 30 3.16 24.48 4.08
CA GLY A 30 2.65 23.23 3.52
C GLY A 30 3.50 22.70 2.37
N ILE A 31 3.93 23.57 1.45
CA ILE A 31 4.85 23.20 0.35
C ILE A 31 6.19 22.72 0.91
N ALA A 32 6.75 23.42 1.91
CA ALA A 32 8.00 23.03 2.56
C ALA A 32 7.87 21.67 3.26
N ILE A 33 6.78 21.41 3.99
CA ILE A 33 6.47 20.10 4.58
C ILE A 33 6.37 19.04 3.48
N GLY A 34 5.66 19.34 2.40
CA GLY A 34 5.49 18.43 1.27
C GLY A 34 6.84 18.04 0.66
N LEU A 35 7.69 19.02 0.35
CA LEU A 35 9.03 18.78 -0.21
C LEU A 35 9.92 17.99 0.75
N LEU A 36 9.95 18.35 2.03
CA LEU A 36 10.71 17.63 3.06
C LEU A 36 10.23 16.19 3.19
N SER A 37 8.91 16.00 3.11
CA SER A 37 8.28 14.70 3.26
C SER A 37 8.48 13.82 2.02
N VAL A 38 8.52 14.38 0.82
CA VAL A 38 8.93 13.67 -0.40
C VAL A 38 10.35 13.13 -0.25
N GLU A 39 11.29 13.96 0.20
CA GLU A 39 12.68 13.52 0.40
C GLU A 39 12.78 12.44 1.49
N ARG A 40 12.09 12.61 2.62
CA ARG A 40 12.06 11.58 3.68
C ARG A 40 11.39 10.30 3.23
N SER A 41 10.32 10.37 2.44
CA SER A 41 9.59 9.20 1.97
C SER A 41 10.39 8.31 1.00
N ARG A 42 11.48 8.83 0.39
CA ARG A 42 12.43 8.00 -0.39
C ARG A 42 13.14 6.97 0.49
N HIS A 43 13.22 7.21 1.79
CA HIS A 43 13.82 6.34 2.78
C HIS A 43 12.79 5.41 3.46
N LEU A 44 11.54 5.41 2.99
CA LEU A 44 10.48 4.59 3.55
C LEU A 44 10.65 3.14 3.09
N GLU A 45 10.95 2.25 4.03
CA GLU A 45 11.20 0.83 3.75
C GLU A 45 9.89 0.04 3.64
N TYR A 46 9.89 -1.02 2.84
CA TYR A 46 8.79 -2.00 2.82
C TYR A 46 9.20 -3.24 3.62
N SER A 47 8.33 -3.71 4.51
CA SER A 47 8.50 -4.98 5.21
C SER A 47 7.99 -6.12 4.33
N GLN A 48 8.90 -6.95 3.82
CA GLN A 48 8.59 -8.12 2.98
C GLN A 48 8.95 -9.45 3.66
N SER A 49 8.81 -9.54 4.98
CA SER A 49 9.06 -10.76 5.76
C SER A 49 7.77 -11.36 6.31
N ILE A 50 7.75 -12.68 6.46
CA ILE A 50 6.67 -13.40 7.15
C ILE A 50 6.66 -13.04 8.65
N ASP A 51 7.82 -12.77 9.24
CA ASP A 51 7.97 -12.37 10.64
C ASP A 51 7.09 -11.16 10.98
N ALA A 52 6.86 -10.28 10.01
CA ALA A 52 6.02 -9.12 10.16
C ALA A 52 4.52 -9.46 10.30
N MET A 53 4.11 -10.69 10.00
CA MET A 53 2.73 -11.19 10.19
C MET A 53 2.44 -11.54 11.65
N PHE A 54 3.47 -11.92 12.41
CA PHE A 54 3.35 -12.25 13.83
C PHE A 54 3.21 -10.98 14.67
N ASP A 55 2.56 -11.10 15.82
CA ASP A 55 2.67 -10.09 16.85
C ASP A 55 4.11 -10.01 17.37
N ARG A 56 4.56 -8.82 17.77
CA ARG A 56 5.92 -8.61 18.29
C ARG A 56 6.19 -9.39 19.58
N SER A 57 5.14 -9.76 20.31
CA SER A 57 5.24 -10.54 21.55
C SER A 57 4.92 -12.03 21.37
N ASP A 58 4.76 -12.50 20.12
CA ASP A 58 4.41 -13.89 19.85
C ASP A 58 5.50 -14.87 20.33
N SER A 59 5.09 -15.86 21.13
CA SER A 59 5.95 -16.92 21.66
C SER A 59 6.57 -17.82 20.58
N ALA A 60 6.03 -17.84 19.37
CA ALA A 60 6.56 -18.59 18.24
C ALA A 60 7.76 -17.90 17.56
N LEU A 61 7.93 -16.58 17.74
CA LEU A 61 9.02 -15.81 17.11
C LEU A 61 10.42 -16.25 17.57
N PRO A 62 10.72 -16.42 18.89
CA PRO A 62 12.07 -16.80 19.31
C PRO A 62 12.52 -18.18 18.80
N PRO A 63 11.68 -19.25 18.85
CA PRO A 63 12.00 -20.52 18.19
C PRO A 63 12.21 -20.39 16.68
N PHE A 64 11.35 -19.61 16.00
CA PHE A 64 11.45 -19.38 14.55
C PHE A 64 12.79 -18.71 14.17
N HIS A 65 13.16 -17.61 14.84
CA HIS A 65 14.44 -16.96 14.62
C HIS A 65 15.64 -17.84 14.99
N ARG A 66 15.53 -18.68 16.02
CA ARG A 66 16.58 -19.65 16.38
C ARG A 66 16.80 -20.65 15.25
N LEU A 67 15.74 -21.17 14.63
CA LEU A 67 15.83 -22.08 13.50
C LEU A 67 16.58 -21.41 12.33
N GLY A 68 16.20 -20.19 11.96
CA GLY A 68 16.90 -19.41 10.93
C GLY A 68 18.37 -19.16 11.24
N ARG A 69 18.73 -18.82 12.49
CA ARG A 69 20.15 -18.62 12.87
C ARG A 69 20.97 -19.91 12.87
N THR A 70 20.36 -21.04 13.20
CA THR A 70 21.07 -22.32 13.38
C THR A 70 21.29 -23.04 12.05
N PHE A 71 20.26 -23.08 11.20
CA PHE A 71 20.30 -23.81 9.92
C PHE A 71 20.51 -22.89 8.71
N GLY A 72 20.70 -21.59 8.95
CA GLY A 72 20.59 -20.55 7.92
C GLY A 72 19.12 -20.29 7.59
N ALA A 73 18.72 -19.02 7.48
CA ALA A 73 17.42 -18.63 6.95
C ALA A 73 17.40 -18.91 5.44
N SER A 74 17.36 -20.19 5.13
CA SER A 74 17.54 -20.74 3.79
C SER A 74 16.24 -20.53 3.05
N SER A 75 16.13 -19.42 2.34
CA SER A 75 15.08 -19.22 1.34
C SER A 75 15.32 -20.21 0.20
N ILE A 76 14.38 -21.12 -0.04
CA ILE A 76 14.51 -22.16 -1.07
C ILE A 76 13.66 -21.78 -2.29
N VAL A 77 14.26 -21.89 -3.46
CA VAL A 77 13.60 -21.77 -4.76
C VAL A 77 13.75 -23.10 -5.50
N LEU A 78 12.63 -23.72 -5.83
CA LEU A 78 12.59 -24.92 -6.66
C LEU A 78 12.39 -24.51 -8.11
N ALA A 79 13.35 -24.81 -8.97
CA ALA A 79 13.28 -24.58 -10.40
C ALA A 79 12.96 -25.89 -11.11
N VAL A 80 11.77 -26.01 -11.70
CA VAL A 80 11.20 -27.25 -12.25
C VAL A 80 10.99 -27.11 -13.75
N TYR A 81 11.27 -28.15 -14.53
CA TYR A 81 11.00 -28.19 -15.97
C TYR A 81 10.79 -29.63 -16.45
N ASP A 82 10.14 -29.78 -17.60
CA ASP A 82 9.96 -31.08 -18.25
C ASP A 82 11.27 -31.49 -18.94
N GLU A 83 11.76 -32.68 -18.61
CA GLU A 83 12.96 -33.29 -19.16
C GLU A 83 12.70 -34.78 -19.47
N PRO A 84 11.99 -35.10 -20.57
CA PRO A 84 11.69 -36.48 -20.95
C PRO A 84 12.92 -37.36 -21.18
N GLU A 85 14.08 -36.75 -21.44
CA GLU A 85 15.37 -37.43 -21.64
C GLU A 85 16.24 -37.42 -20.38
N LEU A 86 15.69 -37.21 -19.19
CA LEU A 86 16.44 -37.07 -17.93
C LEU A 86 17.44 -38.20 -17.66
N PHE A 87 17.06 -39.43 -18.01
CA PHE A 87 17.89 -40.63 -17.87
C PHE A 87 18.70 -40.97 -19.13
N GLN A 88 18.89 -40.01 -20.03
CA GLN A 88 19.77 -40.09 -21.18
C GLN A 88 20.92 -39.08 -21.03
N ALA A 89 22.06 -39.33 -21.67
CA ALA A 89 23.23 -38.47 -21.56
C ALA A 89 22.95 -37.01 -21.98
N THR A 90 22.06 -36.79 -22.94
CA THR A 90 21.66 -35.46 -23.42
C THR A 90 20.85 -34.68 -22.40
N GLY A 91 19.79 -35.28 -21.84
CA GLY A 91 18.96 -34.63 -20.81
C GLY A 91 19.71 -34.44 -19.50
N PHE A 92 20.54 -35.42 -19.11
CA PHE A 92 21.39 -35.29 -17.92
C PHE A 92 22.40 -34.14 -18.05
N ALA A 93 23.04 -33.98 -19.21
CA ALA A 93 23.95 -32.86 -19.47
C ALA A 93 23.23 -31.49 -19.41
N ARG A 94 21.99 -31.40 -19.90
CA ARG A 94 21.16 -30.18 -19.76
C ARG A 94 20.86 -29.86 -18.31
N LEU A 95 20.55 -30.87 -17.49
CA LEU A 95 20.33 -30.69 -16.05
C LEU A 95 21.60 -30.23 -15.34
N GLU A 96 22.75 -30.82 -15.67
CA GLU A 96 24.05 -30.42 -15.11
C GLU A 96 24.39 -28.97 -15.48
N GLU A 97 24.21 -28.58 -16.74
CA GLU A 97 24.43 -27.21 -17.21
C GLU A 97 23.50 -26.22 -16.51
N LEU A 98 22.21 -26.53 -16.40
CA LEU A 98 21.24 -25.71 -15.68
C LEU A 98 21.64 -25.55 -14.22
N THR A 99 21.99 -26.65 -13.54
CA THR A 99 22.38 -26.65 -12.13
C THR A 99 23.61 -25.76 -11.91
N LYS A 100 24.61 -25.88 -12.79
CA LYS A 100 25.81 -25.04 -12.76
C LYS A 100 25.48 -23.57 -13.01
N CYS A 101 24.64 -23.27 -14.00
CA CYS A 101 24.22 -21.92 -14.32
C CYS A 101 23.52 -21.24 -13.13
N LEU A 102 22.57 -21.94 -12.49
CA LEU A 102 21.86 -21.43 -11.32
C LEU A 102 22.78 -21.27 -10.10
N SER A 103 23.72 -22.18 -9.89
CA SER A 103 24.70 -22.08 -8.79
C SER A 103 25.61 -20.85 -8.87
N GLN A 104 25.83 -20.31 -10.07
CA GLN A 104 26.68 -19.14 -10.31
C GLN A 104 25.95 -17.80 -10.17
N LEU A 105 24.62 -17.82 -9.98
CA LEU A 105 23.85 -16.59 -9.85
C LEU A 105 24.19 -15.85 -8.55
N PRO A 106 24.36 -14.51 -8.60
CA PRO A 106 24.47 -13.70 -7.39
C PRO A 106 23.26 -13.92 -6.48
N GLY A 107 23.51 -14.32 -5.24
CA GLY A 107 22.48 -14.57 -4.24
C GLY A 107 22.07 -16.04 -4.07
N VAL A 108 22.56 -16.96 -4.91
CA VAL A 108 22.42 -18.41 -4.70
C VAL A 108 23.63 -18.91 -3.89
N SER A 109 23.41 -19.53 -2.72
CA SER A 109 24.49 -20.20 -1.96
C SER A 109 24.85 -21.54 -2.57
N ASN A 110 23.82 -22.31 -2.92
CA ASN A 110 23.98 -23.67 -3.41
C ASN A 110 22.82 -24.03 -4.34
N ALA A 111 23.09 -24.87 -5.34
CA ALA A 111 22.08 -25.44 -6.21
C ALA A 111 22.25 -26.96 -6.27
N THR A 112 21.20 -27.69 -5.93
CA THR A 112 21.22 -29.16 -5.82
C THR A 112 20.22 -29.76 -6.80
N SER A 113 20.61 -30.84 -7.48
CA SER A 113 19.75 -31.60 -8.41
C SER A 113 20.22 -33.06 -8.50
N LEU A 114 19.56 -33.88 -9.32
CA LEU A 114 20.04 -35.24 -9.62
C LEU A 114 21.50 -35.26 -10.11
N ALA A 115 21.94 -34.21 -10.82
CA ALA A 115 23.30 -34.09 -11.34
C ALA A 115 24.37 -33.84 -10.26
N THR A 116 23.96 -33.38 -9.06
CA THR A 116 24.89 -33.13 -7.94
C THR A 116 25.15 -34.37 -7.08
N THR A 117 24.55 -35.50 -7.45
CA THR A 117 24.75 -36.76 -6.73
C THR A 117 26.17 -37.28 -6.89
N PRO A 118 26.69 -38.05 -5.91
CA PRO A 118 28.07 -38.58 -5.97
C PRO A 118 28.35 -39.50 -7.18
N LEU A 119 27.30 -40.04 -7.81
CA LEU A 119 27.40 -40.93 -8.96
C LEU A 119 27.62 -40.17 -10.29
N GLY A 120 27.42 -38.85 -10.33
CA GLY A 120 27.56 -38.07 -11.56
C GLY A 120 26.72 -38.68 -12.69
N ALA A 121 27.32 -38.85 -13.87
CA ALA A 121 26.64 -39.44 -15.03
C ALA A 121 26.22 -40.91 -14.85
N ASP A 122 26.85 -41.67 -13.94
CA ASP A 122 26.50 -43.07 -13.70
C ASP A 122 25.11 -43.25 -13.05
N ILE A 123 24.51 -42.15 -12.58
CA ILE A 123 23.15 -42.12 -12.02
C ILE A 123 22.06 -42.48 -13.06
N ILE A 124 22.36 -42.35 -14.35
CA ILE A 124 21.40 -42.66 -15.42
C ILE A 124 21.21 -44.17 -15.63
N ASP A 125 22.18 -45.01 -15.25
CA ASP A 125 22.10 -46.47 -15.41
C ASP A 125 21.35 -47.15 -14.25
N THR A 126 20.07 -46.80 -14.12
CA THR A 126 19.18 -47.36 -13.10
C THR A 126 18.91 -48.85 -13.24
N LYS A 127 19.11 -49.42 -14.45
CA LYS A 127 18.83 -50.84 -14.70
C LYS A 127 19.95 -51.75 -14.23
N ASN A 128 21.21 -51.32 -14.37
CA ASN A 128 22.36 -52.14 -14.01
C ASN A 128 23.04 -51.70 -12.71
N ASN A 129 22.73 -50.51 -12.19
CA ASN A 129 23.30 -49.98 -10.96
C ASN A 129 22.22 -49.80 -9.88
N THR A 130 22.17 -50.73 -8.92
CA THR A 130 21.22 -50.69 -7.80
C THR A 130 21.41 -49.46 -6.92
N THR A 131 22.63 -48.94 -6.78
CA THR A 131 22.88 -47.69 -6.05
C THR A 131 22.29 -46.50 -6.78
N ALA A 132 22.37 -46.48 -8.11
CA ALA A 132 21.75 -45.44 -8.93
C ALA A 132 20.22 -45.46 -8.79
N GLU A 133 19.59 -46.63 -8.92
CA GLU A 133 18.14 -46.77 -8.77
C GLU A 133 17.66 -46.35 -7.37
N ASN A 134 18.35 -46.76 -6.31
CA ASN A 134 18.00 -46.34 -4.94
C ASN A 134 18.14 -44.83 -4.75
N LEU A 135 19.18 -44.22 -5.33
CA LEU A 135 19.41 -42.78 -5.20
C LEU A 135 18.40 -41.97 -6.03
N VAL A 136 18.04 -42.44 -7.22
CA VAL A 136 16.95 -41.87 -8.02
C VAL A 136 15.63 -41.96 -7.26
N GLN A 137 15.32 -43.12 -6.67
CA GLN A 137 14.12 -43.31 -5.86
C GLN A 137 14.08 -42.38 -4.63
N LEU A 138 15.23 -42.06 -4.03
CA LEU A 138 15.33 -41.06 -2.95
C LEU A 138 15.12 -39.62 -3.46
N MET A 139 15.44 -39.34 -4.71
CA MET A 139 15.29 -38.02 -5.34
C MET A 139 13.90 -37.81 -5.96
N GLU A 140 13.13 -38.87 -6.20
CA GLU A 140 11.72 -38.81 -6.61
C GLU A 140 10.89 -38.02 -5.60
N GLY A 141 10.08 -37.08 -6.10
CA GLY A 141 9.30 -36.15 -5.27
C GLY A 141 10.11 -34.99 -4.66
N TYR A 142 11.44 -34.96 -4.87
CA TYR A 142 12.31 -33.86 -4.42
C TYR A 142 12.98 -33.12 -5.59
N THR A 143 13.88 -33.78 -6.33
CA THR A 143 14.56 -33.21 -7.52
C THR A 143 14.21 -33.94 -8.82
N VAL A 144 13.49 -35.05 -8.73
CA VAL A 144 12.99 -35.84 -9.87
C VAL A 144 11.48 -36.01 -9.71
N GLY A 145 10.72 -35.83 -10.78
CA GLY A 145 9.29 -36.10 -10.78
C GLY A 145 8.98 -37.58 -10.59
N THR A 146 7.83 -37.90 -10.01
CA THR A 146 7.36 -39.30 -9.90
C THR A 146 7.09 -39.95 -11.26
N ASP A 147 6.96 -39.12 -12.30
CA ASP A 147 6.88 -39.52 -13.71
C ASP A 147 8.23 -39.88 -14.34
N ARG A 148 9.35 -39.61 -13.65
CA ARG A 148 10.73 -39.73 -14.15
C ARG A 148 10.99 -38.93 -15.45
N GLN A 149 10.15 -37.94 -15.73
CA GLN A 149 10.25 -37.07 -16.91
C GLN A 149 10.28 -35.59 -16.52
N THR A 150 10.14 -35.28 -15.23
CA THR A 150 10.28 -33.93 -14.71
C THR A 150 11.57 -33.82 -13.89
N ALA A 151 12.32 -32.74 -14.08
CA ALA A 151 13.54 -32.47 -13.32
C ALA A 151 13.41 -31.17 -12.53
N ALA A 152 14.04 -31.12 -11.35
CA ALA A 152 14.08 -29.93 -10.53
C ALA A 152 15.48 -29.63 -9.98
N VAL A 153 15.78 -28.34 -9.87
CA VAL A 153 16.98 -27.80 -9.23
C VAL A 153 16.55 -27.01 -8.00
N VAL A 154 17.03 -27.43 -6.84
CA VAL A 154 16.79 -26.79 -5.55
C VAL A 154 17.87 -25.73 -5.33
N CYS A 155 17.50 -24.47 -5.46
CA CYS A 155 18.39 -23.34 -5.20
C CYS A 155 18.18 -22.82 -3.78
N VAL A 156 19.22 -22.88 -2.97
CA VAL A 156 19.26 -22.22 -1.66
C VAL A 156 19.76 -20.80 -1.87
N LEU A 157 19.01 -19.81 -1.40
CA LEU A 157 19.42 -18.41 -1.47
C LEU A 157 20.27 -18.04 -0.25
N SER A 158 21.35 -17.32 -0.50
CA SER A 158 22.23 -16.79 0.55
C SER A 158 21.68 -15.50 1.14
N GLU A 159 21.38 -15.51 2.44
CA GLU A 159 21.35 -14.28 3.24
C GLU A 159 22.78 -13.91 3.66
N LYS A 160 23.65 -13.50 2.72
CA LYS A 160 24.97 -12.97 3.14
C LYS A 160 24.77 -11.63 3.86
N GLU A 161 24.72 -11.65 5.19
CA GLU A 161 24.87 -10.46 6.03
C GLU A 161 26.14 -9.71 5.61
N GLN A 162 25.99 -8.49 5.08
CA GLN A 162 27.12 -7.57 5.03
C GLN A 162 27.34 -7.07 6.47
N PRO A 163 28.54 -7.23 7.08
CA PRO A 163 28.73 -7.07 8.53
C PRO A 163 28.52 -5.67 9.13
N GLU A 164 28.10 -4.64 8.37
CA GLU A 164 28.10 -3.25 8.89
C GLU A 164 26.91 -2.36 8.50
N LYS A 165 25.84 -2.89 7.88
CA LYS A 165 24.64 -2.09 7.64
C LYS A 165 23.42 -2.73 8.29
N LYS A 166 22.73 -1.93 9.13
CA LYS A 166 21.39 -2.22 9.68
C LYS A 166 20.53 -2.94 8.63
N PRO A 167 19.60 -3.82 9.03
CA PRO A 167 18.72 -4.55 8.12
C PRO A 167 17.78 -3.57 7.41
N SER A 168 18.30 -2.95 6.36
CA SER A 168 17.67 -1.97 5.49
C SER A 168 17.64 -2.52 4.07
N THR A 169 16.67 -2.04 3.31
CA THR A 169 16.04 -2.57 2.10
C THR A 169 16.94 -3.00 0.94
N VAL A 170 18.26 -2.85 1.01
CA VAL A 170 19.20 -3.40 0.01
C VAL A 170 19.19 -4.93 0.04
N GLN A 171 19.04 -5.55 1.22
CA GLN A 171 19.18 -7.00 1.41
C GLN A 171 18.07 -7.84 0.71
N GLN A 172 16.82 -7.38 0.70
CA GLN A 172 15.67 -8.13 0.16
C GLN A 172 15.38 -7.85 -1.33
N ASP A 173 15.77 -6.69 -1.85
CA ASP A 173 15.76 -6.44 -3.30
C ASP A 173 16.75 -7.38 -4.03
N HIS A 174 17.82 -7.81 -3.36
CA HIS A 174 18.74 -8.81 -3.90
C HIS A 174 18.09 -10.20 -4.06
N ALA A 175 17.40 -10.72 -3.05
CA ALA A 175 16.72 -12.02 -3.15
C ALA A 175 15.61 -12.00 -4.23
N GLY A 176 14.83 -10.92 -4.29
CA GLY A 176 13.83 -10.73 -5.34
C GLY A 176 14.45 -10.71 -6.74
N LYS A 177 15.57 -10.00 -6.93
CA LYS A 177 16.33 -9.99 -8.20
C LYS A 177 16.89 -11.36 -8.56
N THR A 178 17.38 -12.13 -7.59
CA THR A 178 17.86 -13.49 -7.82
C THR A 178 16.70 -14.40 -8.26
N ILE A 179 15.55 -14.33 -7.59
CA ILE A 179 14.33 -15.07 -7.98
C ILE A 179 13.90 -14.70 -9.42
N ASP A 180 13.90 -13.40 -9.76
CA ASP A 180 13.55 -12.92 -11.10
C ASP A 180 14.56 -13.42 -12.15
N ALA A 181 15.85 -13.51 -11.80
CA ALA A 181 16.90 -14.05 -12.68
C ALA A 181 16.76 -15.56 -12.89
N ILE A 182 16.47 -16.34 -11.84
CA ILE A 182 16.17 -17.77 -11.95
C ILE A 182 14.94 -17.96 -12.85
N ARG A 183 13.88 -17.17 -12.65
CA ARG A 183 12.67 -17.22 -13.48
C ARG A 183 12.98 -16.97 -14.96
N ALA A 184 13.82 -15.98 -15.27
CA ALA A 184 14.20 -15.65 -16.65
C ALA A 184 15.01 -16.78 -17.32
N ILE A 185 15.83 -17.50 -16.57
CA ILE A 185 16.55 -18.69 -17.09
C ILE A 185 15.57 -19.83 -17.35
N MET A 186 14.67 -20.09 -16.40
CA MET A 186 13.70 -21.18 -16.51
C MET A 186 12.73 -21.04 -17.68
N GLN A 187 12.44 -19.81 -18.13
CA GLN A 187 11.62 -19.57 -19.33
C GLN A 187 12.20 -20.18 -20.63
N ARG A 188 13.49 -20.57 -20.63
CA ARG A 188 14.13 -21.22 -21.79
C ARG A 188 13.92 -22.73 -21.83
N TYR A 189 13.39 -23.32 -20.76
CA TYR A 189 13.18 -24.75 -20.63
C TYR A 189 11.70 -25.12 -20.81
N PRO A 190 11.39 -26.33 -21.31
CA PRO A 190 10.01 -26.81 -21.48
C PRO A 190 9.24 -26.79 -20.15
N ALA A 191 8.06 -26.15 -20.13
CA ALA A 191 7.25 -25.96 -18.93
C ALA A 191 8.00 -25.36 -17.72
N GLY A 192 9.12 -24.66 -17.97
CA GLY A 192 10.01 -24.15 -16.93
C GLY A 192 9.31 -23.21 -15.96
N THR A 193 9.23 -23.62 -14.70
CA THR A 193 8.51 -22.94 -13.63
C THR A 193 9.39 -22.83 -12.39
N ILE A 194 9.15 -21.80 -11.58
CA ILE A 194 9.77 -21.69 -10.26
C ILE A 194 8.70 -21.72 -9.17
N ALA A 195 9.02 -22.38 -8.06
CA ALA A 195 8.16 -22.55 -6.91
C ALA A 195 8.97 -22.40 -5.61
N GLY A 196 8.27 -22.34 -4.48
CA GLY A 196 8.86 -22.17 -3.15
C GLY A 196 8.27 -20.97 -2.41
N GLU A 197 8.39 -21.00 -1.09
CA GLU A 197 7.84 -19.96 -0.20
C GLU A 197 8.36 -18.56 -0.56
N SER A 198 9.67 -18.42 -0.81
CA SER A 198 10.29 -17.15 -1.17
C SER A 198 9.78 -16.61 -2.52
N VAL A 199 9.46 -17.50 -3.46
CA VAL A 199 8.85 -17.13 -4.75
C VAL A 199 7.41 -16.64 -4.54
N MET A 200 6.62 -17.36 -3.74
CA MET A 200 5.24 -16.98 -3.43
C MET A 200 5.18 -15.62 -2.71
N LEU A 201 6.06 -15.38 -1.73
CA LEU A 201 6.16 -14.09 -1.06
C LEU A 201 6.56 -12.99 -2.03
N ARG A 202 7.59 -13.21 -2.85
CA ARG A 202 8.06 -12.25 -3.86
C ARG A 202 6.92 -11.86 -4.80
N ASP A 203 6.24 -12.85 -5.37
CA ASP A 203 5.14 -12.64 -6.30
C ASP A 203 3.96 -11.94 -5.61
N GLY A 204 3.57 -12.40 -4.42
CA GLY A 204 2.49 -11.79 -3.63
C GLY A 204 2.74 -10.32 -3.32
N PHE A 205 3.95 -9.96 -2.88
CA PHE A 205 4.32 -8.57 -2.65
C PHE A 205 4.41 -7.74 -3.93
N ALA A 206 4.90 -8.32 -5.03
CA ALA A 206 4.97 -7.64 -6.32
C ALA A 206 3.57 -7.35 -6.89
N MET A 207 2.67 -8.34 -6.84
CA MET A 207 1.27 -8.20 -7.23
C MET A 207 0.58 -7.11 -6.42
N LEU A 208 0.71 -7.15 -5.10
CA LEU A 208 0.10 -6.15 -4.25
C LEU A 208 0.65 -4.74 -4.51
N ARG A 209 1.96 -4.59 -4.73
CA ARG A 209 2.53 -3.27 -5.06
C ARG A 209 1.95 -2.73 -6.36
N ARG A 210 1.80 -3.60 -7.37
CA ARG A 210 1.16 -3.25 -8.64
C ARG A 210 -0.30 -2.85 -8.42
N ASP A 211 -1.07 -3.67 -7.73
CA ASP A 211 -2.49 -3.44 -7.46
C ASP A 211 -2.71 -2.19 -6.63
N GLY A 212 -1.89 -1.95 -5.61
CA GLY A 212 -1.93 -0.72 -4.80
C GLY A 212 -1.68 0.54 -5.64
N ASN A 213 -0.74 0.48 -6.59
CA ASN A 213 -0.49 1.60 -7.50
C ASN A 213 -1.66 1.80 -8.48
N VAL A 214 -2.22 0.72 -9.03
CA VAL A 214 -3.40 0.76 -9.90
C VAL A 214 -4.60 1.33 -9.14
N LEU A 215 -4.86 0.86 -7.92
CA LEU A 215 -5.94 1.34 -7.06
C LEU A 215 -5.78 2.82 -6.74
N GLY A 216 -4.58 3.26 -6.34
CA GLY A 216 -4.31 4.66 -6.05
C GLY A 216 -4.54 5.58 -7.26
N ILE A 217 -3.99 5.21 -8.42
CA ILE A 217 -4.15 6.00 -9.66
C ILE A 217 -5.60 5.99 -10.12
N THR A 218 -6.25 4.83 -10.15
CA THR A 218 -7.63 4.68 -10.63
C THR A 218 -8.62 5.40 -9.71
N ALA A 219 -8.48 5.25 -8.39
CA ALA A 219 -9.31 5.96 -7.42
C ALA A 219 -9.11 7.47 -7.52
N GLY A 220 -7.86 7.95 -7.65
CA GLY A 220 -7.57 9.37 -7.85
C GLY A 220 -8.17 9.93 -9.14
N LEU A 221 -8.10 9.18 -10.24
CA LEU A 221 -8.70 9.56 -11.51
C LEU A 221 -10.23 9.58 -11.44
N LEU A 222 -10.85 8.53 -10.90
CA LEU A 222 -12.30 8.44 -10.72
C LEU A 222 -12.80 9.57 -9.82
N ALA A 223 -12.13 9.81 -8.70
CA ALA A 223 -12.47 10.90 -7.80
C ALA A 223 -12.32 12.25 -8.49
N SER A 224 -11.29 12.45 -9.32
CA SER A 224 -11.12 13.68 -10.10
C SER A 224 -12.26 13.89 -11.09
N VAL A 225 -12.71 12.84 -11.77
CA VAL A 225 -13.87 12.89 -12.68
C VAL A 225 -15.14 13.25 -11.91
N VAL A 226 -15.41 12.58 -10.79
CA VAL A 226 -16.59 12.87 -9.95
C VAL A 226 -16.54 14.30 -9.41
N LEU A 227 -15.40 14.76 -8.91
CA LEU A 227 -15.22 16.14 -8.44
C LEU A 227 -15.39 17.16 -9.57
N LEU A 228 -14.91 16.85 -10.77
CA LEU A 228 -15.10 17.71 -11.94
C LEU A 228 -16.59 17.79 -12.33
N ILE A 229 -17.34 16.69 -12.23
CA ILE A 229 -18.79 16.66 -12.47
C ILE A 229 -19.54 17.46 -11.39
N LEU A 230 -19.14 17.31 -10.12
CA LEU A 230 -19.78 17.97 -8.98
C LEU A 230 -19.53 19.48 -8.98
N PHE A 231 -18.27 19.90 -9.11
CA PHE A 231 -17.89 21.32 -9.02
C PHE A 231 -17.91 22.04 -10.37
N GLN A 232 -17.97 21.31 -11.47
CA GLN A 232 -18.05 21.82 -12.85
C GLN A 232 -17.00 22.90 -13.18
N SER A 233 -15.86 22.83 -12.49
CA SER A 233 -14.79 23.81 -12.59
C SER A 233 -13.46 23.15 -12.26
N ILE A 234 -12.56 23.16 -13.24
CA ILE A 234 -11.18 22.66 -13.10
C ILE A 234 -10.44 23.37 -11.97
N ARG A 235 -10.79 24.63 -11.67
CA ARG A 235 -10.17 25.37 -10.57
C ARG A 235 -10.46 24.65 -9.25
N TRP A 236 -11.74 24.39 -8.96
CA TRP A 236 -12.19 23.73 -7.73
C TRP A 236 -11.74 22.27 -7.59
N LEU A 237 -11.30 21.63 -8.68
CA LEU A 237 -10.69 20.30 -8.65
C LEU A 237 -9.29 20.30 -8.02
N PHE A 238 -8.50 21.36 -8.20
CA PHE A 238 -7.12 21.39 -7.69
C PHE A 238 -7.03 21.45 -6.17
N ALA A 239 -8.00 22.05 -5.49
CA ALA A 239 -7.96 22.19 -4.03
C ALA A 239 -8.05 20.84 -3.29
N PRO A 240 -9.05 19.96 -3.54
CA PRO A 240 -9.06 18.61 -2.98
C PRO A 240 -7.81 17.82 -3.36
N LEU A 241 -7.36 17.92 -4.62
CA LEU A 241 -6.18 17.16 -5.07
C LEU A 241 -4.89 17.62 -4.37
N ALA A 242 -4.71 18.92 -4.17
CA ALA A 242 -3.56 19.47 -3.45
C ALA A 242 -3.57 19.03 -1.97
N VAL A 243 -4.75 19.00 -1.32
CA VAL A 243 -4.90 18.44 0.04
C VAL A 243 -4.51 16.97 0.06
N VAL A 244 -5.01 16.16 -0.87
CA VAL A 244 -4.69 14.73 -0.98
C VAL A 244 -3.19 14.51 -1.13
N VAL A 245 -2.56 15.21 -2.08
CA VAL A 245 -1.11 15.09 -2.34
C VAL A 245 -0.32 15.46 -1.09
N LEU A 246 -0.63 16.60 -0.46
CA LEU A 246 0.06 17.02 0.75
C LEU A 246 -0.14 16.02 1.90
N ALA A 247 -1.37 15.54 2.13
CA ALA A 247 -1.67 14.56 3.17
C ALA A 247 -0.95 13.23 2.94
N LEU A 248 -0.94 12.71 1.71
CA LEU A 248 -0.25 11.46 1.36
C LEU A 248 1.26 11.56 1.57
N TRP A 249 1.90 12.59 1.00
CA TRP A 249 3.34 12.74 1.13
C TRP A 249 3.75 13.00 2.56
N SER A 250 3.05 13.87 3.26
CA SER A 250 3.36 14.20 4.65
C SER A 250 3.14 13.01 5.61
N THR A 251 2.13 12.17 5.36
CA THR A 251 1.96 10.90 6.08
C THR A 251 3.14 9.96 5.82
N ARG A 252 3.50 9.74 4.55
CA ARG A 252 4.65 8.88 4.19
C ARG A 252 5.97 9.41 4.75
N GLY A 253 6.19 10.72 4.70
CA GLY A 253 7.37 11.37 5.26
C GLY A 253 7.45 11.17 6.77
N LEU A 254 6.34 11.36 7.49
CA LEU A 254 6.28 11.15 8.92
C LEU A 254 6.51 9.68 9.29
N LEU A 255 5.89 8.73 8.59
CA LEU A 255 6.14 7.30 8.76
C LEU A 255 7.62 6.94 8.58
N ALA A 256 8.28 7.52 7.57
CA ALA A 256 9.72 7.32 7.33
C ALA A 256 10.57 7.85 8.49
N THR A 257 10.21 9.01 9.05
CA THR A 257 10.95 9.59 10.18
C THR A 257 10.79 8.81 11.48
N VAL A 258 9.63 8.19 11.70
CA VAL A 258 9.38 7.32 12.85
C VAL A 258 10.01 5.92 12.66
N GLY A 259 10.54 5.63 11.47
CA GLY A 259 11.16 4.34 11.14
C GLY A 259 10.13 3.22 10.94
N GLN A 260 8.88 3.58 10.62
CA GLN A 260 7.85 2.60 10.29
C GLN A 260 8.11 2.01 8.90
N LYS A 261 7.95 0.69 8.79
CA LYS A 261 8.07 -0.02 7.52
C LYS A 261 6.68 -0.21 6.92
N LEU A 262 6.52 0.09 5.64
CA LEU A 262 5.28 -0.18 4.92
C LEU A 262 5.05 -1.67 4.77
N THR A 263 3.92 -2.16 5.23
CA THR A 263 3.52 -3.56 5.12
C THR A 263 2.67 -3.79 3.88
N MET A 264 2.25 -5.04 3.65
CA MET A 264 1.27 -5.41 2.63
C MET A 264 0.03 -4.49 2.68
N VAL A 265 -0.57 -4.38 3.87
CA VAL A 265 -1.83 -3.65 4.09
C VAL A 265 -1.71 -2.14 3.81
N SER A 266 -0.49 -1.58 3.90
CA SER A 266 -0.24 -0.16 3.67
C SER A 266 -0.57 0.32 2.24
N THR A 267 -0.75 -0.59 1.28
CA THR A 267 -1.20 -0.24 -0.08
C THR A 267 -2.59 0.42 -0.08
N MET A 268 -3.46 0.06 0.87
CA MET A 268 -4.79 0.66 1.02
C MET A 268 -4.77 2.07 1.65
N LEU A 269 -3.67 2.44 2.32
CA LEU A 269 -3.52 3.73 3.00
C LEU A 269 -3.76 4.91 2.06
N SER A 270 -3.28 4.79 0.81
CA SER A 270 -3.40 5.88 -0.17
C SER A 270 -4.86 6.13 -0.56
N ALA A 271 -5.64 5.05 -0.73
CA ALA A 271 -7.07 5.14 -1.03
C ALA A 271 -7.84 5.75 0.16
N MET A 272 -7.56 5.31 1.38
CA MET A 272 -8.22 5.82 2.59
C MET A 272 -7.96 7.30 2.83
N ILE A 273 -6.69 7.74 2.80
CA ILE A 273 -6.35 9.16 2.95
C ILE A 273 -7.00 9.99 1.84
N THR A 274 -7.07 9.47 0.62
CA THR A 274 -7.73 10.16 -0.50
C THR A 274 -9.22 10.36 -0.21
N VAL A 275 -9.93 9.34 0.23
CA VAL A 275 -11.37 9.43 0.56
C VAL A 275 -11.62 10.44 1.68
N VAL A 276 -10.88 10.36 2.80
CA VAL A 276 -11.04 11.25 3.95
C VAL A 276 -10.72 12.71 3.57
N ALA A 277 -9.63 12.93 2.84
CA ALA A 277 -9.23 14.26 2.37
C ALA A 277 -10.26 14.89 1.43
N ILE A 278 -10.77 14.11 0.48
CA ILE A 278 -11.78 14.60 -0.47
C ILE A 278 -13.08 14.89 0.26
N ALA A 279 -13.57 13.98 1.11
CA ALA A 279 -14.80 14.18 1.87
C ALA A 279 -14.73 15.48 2.71
N THR A 280 -13.63 15.66 3.45
CA THR A 280 -13.41 16.85 4.29
C THR A 280 -13.36 18.12 3.46
N THR A 281 -12.61 18.09 2.36
CA THR A 281 -12.42 19.27 1.51
C THR A 281 -13.71 19.66 0.79
N VAL A 282 -14.50 18.68 0.34
CA VAL A 282 -15.77 18.92 -0.36
C VAL A 282 -16.75 19.67 0.55
N HIS A 283 -16.88 19.28 1.82
CA HIS A 283 -17.75 19.97 2.78
C HIS A 283 -17.36 21.45 2.94
N ILE A 284 -16.05 21.75 3.01
CA ILE A 284 -15.57 23.13 3.10
C ILE A 284 -15.88 23.92 1.82
N ILE A 285 -15.58 23.34 0.65
CA ILE A 285 -15.80 24.01 -0.64
C ILE A 285 -17.29 24.31 -0.85
N VAL A 286 -18.17 23.34 -0.58
CA VAL A 286 -19.62 23.51 -0.75
C VAL A 286 -20.16 24.62 0.13
N GLU A 287 -19.79 24.65 1.42
CA GLU A 287 -20.24 25.69 2.34
C GLU A 287 -19.65 27.06 2.01
N PHE A 288 -18.38 27.12 1.60
CA PHE A 288 -17.75 28.36 1.14
C PHE A 288 -18.48 28.94 -0.07
N ARG A 289 -18.79 28.10 -1.06
CA ARG A 289 -19.53 28.53 -2.26
C ARG A 289 -20.98 28.89 -1.97
N ARG A 290 -21.62 28.23 -1.00
CA ARG A 290 -22.95 28.62 -0.51
C ARG A 290 -22.92 30.05 0.02
N ARG A 291 -21.97 30.38 0.90
CA ARG A 291 -21.81 31.73 1.48
C ARG A 291 -21.45 32.80 0.46
N LEU A 292 -20.60 32.48 -0.52
CA LEU A 292 -20.35 33.38 -1.66
C LEU A 292 -21.64 33.65 -2.46
N SER A 293 -22.49 32.64 -2.64
CA SER A 293 -23.77 32.78 -3.33
C SER A 293 -24.79 33.58 -2.51
N ASP A 294 -24.68 33.56 -1.18
CA ASP A 294 -25.45 34.39 -0.24
C ASP A 294 -24.96 35.87 -0.22
N GLY A 295 -23.91 36.20 -0.97
CA GLY A 295 -23.37 37.56 -1.12
C GLY A 295 -22.30 37.95 -0.09
N GLU A 296 -21.78 37.00 0.70
CA GLU A 296 -20.69 37.28 1.64
C GLU A 296 -19.38 37.63 0.90
N ILE A 297 -18.62 38.58 1.46
CA ILE A 297 -17.28 38.91 0.95
C ILE A 297 -16.37 37.67 1.13
N PRO A 298 -15.58 37.26 0.12
CA PRO A 298 -14.83 35.99 0.12
C PRO A 298 -14.00 35.71 1.37
N GLN A 299 -13.30 36.71 1.90
CA GLN A 299 -12.53 36.54 3.13
C GLN A 299 -13.42 36.26 4.34
N GLN A 300 -14.58 36.94 4.42
CA GLN A 300 -15.58 36.73 5.46
C GLN A 300 -16.28 35.38 5.27
N ALA A 301 -16.68 35.05 4.04
CA ALA A 301 -17.26 33.77 3.67
C ALA A 301 -16.37 32.60 4.11
N LEU A 302 -15.07 32.66 3.80
CA LEU A 302 -14.13 31.60 4.18
C LEU A 302 -13.96 31.52 5.70
N THR A 303 -13.84 32.67 6.37
CA THR A 303 -13.71 32.71 7.84
C THR A 303 -14.94 32.09 8.49
N ASN A 304 -16.14 32.45 8.04
CA ASN A 304 -17.40 31.94 8.55
C ASN A 304 -17.60 30.45 8.23
N THR A 305 -17.20 30.00 7.04
CA THR A 305 -17.18 28.58 6.68
C THR A 305 -16.30 27.79 7.63
N LEU A 306 -15.05 28.21 7.83
CA LEU A 306 -14.12 27.52 8.72
C LEU A 306 -14.63 27.50 10.16
N GLN A 307 -15.19 28.61 10.66
CA GLN A 307 -15.77 28.67 12.01
C GLN A 307 -16.97 27.71 12.17
N THR A 308 -17.83 27.65 11.16
CA THR A 308 -19.04 26.79 11.17
C THR A 308 -18.67 25.31 11.11
N LEU A 309 -17.69 24.96 10.26
CA LEU A 309 -17.31 23.58 9.99
C LEU A 309 -16.18 23.07 10.89
N PHE A 310 -15.56 23.92 11.70
CA PHE A 310 -14.42 23.53 12.55
C PHE A 310 -14.72 22.30 13.41
N TRP A 311 -15.76 22.36 14.24
CA TRP A 311 -16.14 21.27 15.13
C TRP A 311 -16.67 20.04 14.41
N PRO A 312 -17.53 20.16 13.37
CA PRO A 312 -17.91 19.03 12.54
C PRO A 312 -16.72 18.28 11.92
N ILE A 313 -15.74 19.01 11.36
CA ILE A 313 -14.57 18.41 10.71
C ILE A 313 -13.64 17.77 11.74
N VAL A 314 -13.33 18.48 12.83
CA VAL A 314 -12.49 17.92 13.91
C VAL A 314 -13.17 16.68 14.51
N GLY A 315 -14.49 16.71 14.71
CA GLY A 315 -15.26 15.56 15.17
C GLY A 315 -15.17 14.36 14.23
N ALA A 316 -15.33 14.58 12.92
CA ALA A 316 -15.20 13.52 11.91
C ALA A 316 -13.81 12.89 11.90
N ILE A 317 -12.74 13.71 11.95
CA ILE A 317 -11.37 13.20 12.00
C ILE A 317 -11.10 12.44 13.32
N ILE A 318 -11.65 12.91 14.44
CA ILE A 318 -11.54 12.18 15.71
C ILE A 318 -12.24 10.83 15.63
N THR A 319 -13.44 10.75 15.03
CA THR A 319 -14.13 9.47 14.85
C THR A 319 -13.35 8.52 13.92
N ASP A 320 -12.71 9.05 12.88
CA ASP A 320 -11.82 8.25 12.01
C ASP A 320 -10.61 7.74 12.79
N ILE A 321 -9.98 8.59 13.59
CA ILE A 321 -8.86 8.22 14.46
C ILE A 321 -9.26 7.14 15.46
N ILE A 322 -10.45 7.23 16.07
CA ILE A 322 -10.93 6.22 17.01
C ILE A 322 -11.25 4.91 16.27
N GLY A 323 -11.93 5.01 15.12
CA GLY A 323 -12.30 3.86 14.29
C GLY A 323 -11.09 3.07 13.81
N PHE A 324 -10.13 3.75 13.16
CA PHE A 324 -8.87 3.12 12.74
C PHE A 324 -7.96 2.76 13.91
N GLY A 325 -7.97 3.57 14.98
CA GLY A 325 -7.20 3.30 16.20
C GLY A 325 -7.59 1.99 16.87
N SER A 326 -8.83 1.52 16.68
CA SER A 326 -9.24 0.19 17.18
C SER A 326 -8.43 -0.96 16.57
N LEU A 327 -7.88 -0.80 15.35
CA LEU A 327 -7.05 -1.82 14.68
C LEU A 327 -5.69 -2.02 15.36
N ILE A 328 -5.24 -1.04 16.16
CA ILE A 328 -4.02 -1.13 16.95
C ILE A 328 -4.14 -2.24 18.01
N ALA A 329 -5.34 -2.66 18.39
CA ALA A 329 -5.54 -3.80 19.29
C ALA A 329 -5.34 -5.18 18.62
N SER A 330 -5.01 -5.24 17.32
CA SER A 330 -4.83 -6.49 16.60
C SER A 330 -3.50 -7.18 16.91
N ASN A 331 -3.53 -8.50 17.11
CA ASN A 331 -2.33 -9.34 17.20
C ASN A 331 -1.73 -9.68 15.81
N VAL A 332 -2.32 -9.17 14.73
CA VAL A 332 -1.78 -9.35 13.38
C VAL A 332 -0.95 -8.11 13.04
N GLY A 333 0.38 -8.26 13.01
CA GLY A 333 1.33 -7.15 12.87
C GLY A 333 0.97 -6.14 11.78
N PRO A 334 0.63 -6.56 10.54
CA PRO A 334 0.30 -5.62 9.48
C PRO A 334 -1.02 -4.87 9.69
N VAL A 335 -1.97 -5.43 10.43
CA VAL A 335 -3.24 -4.79 10.78
C VAL A 335 -3.03 -3.74 11.87
N HIS A 336 -2.25 -4.08 12.89
CA HIS A 336 -1.80 -3.12 13.91
C HIS A 336 -1.11 -1.92 13.26
N ASP A 337 -0.10 -2.19 12.44
CA ASP A 337 0.70 -1.14 11.80
C ASP A 337 -0.16 -0.30 10.85
N PHE A 338 -1.10 -0.92 10.12
CA PHE A 338 -2.06 -0.18 9.31
C PHE A 338 -2.91 0.77 10.15
N GLY A 339 -3.41 0.33 11.32
CA GLY A 339 -4.14 1.18 12.26
C GLY A 339 -3.36 2.44 12.65
N VAL A 340 -2.11 2.26 13.08
CA VAL A 340 -1.19 3.37 13.40
C VAL A 340 -1.01 4.30 12.20
N MET A 341 -0.74 3.75 11.01
CA MET A 341 -0.54 4.52 9.77
C MET A 341 -1.78 5.35 9.42
N THR A 342 -2.98 4.79 9.54
CA THR A 342 -4.24 5.49 9.23
C THR A 342 -4.59 6.57 10.24
N VAL A 343 -4.30 6.38 11.54
CA VAL A 343 -4.46 7.42 12.56
C VAL A 343 -3.58 8.63 12.25
N ILE A 344 -2.31 8.38 11.90
CA ILE A 344 -1.39 9.43 11.45
C ILE A 344 -1.94 10.07 10.17
N GLY A 345 -2.37 9.26 9.20
CA GLY A 345 -2.96 9.74 7.95
C GLY A 345 -4.13 10.69 8.14
N ALA A 346 -5.10 10.33 9.01
CA ALA A 346 -6.26 11.15 9.31
C ALA A 346 -5.86 12.50 9.96
N ALA A 347 -4.90 12.49 10.88
CA ALA A 347 -4.36 13.72 11.46
C ALA A 347 -3.66 14.60 10.40
N MET A 348 -2.92 13.99 9.47
CA MET A 348 -2.27 14.70 8.38
C MET A 348 -3.25 15.27 7.36
N VAL A 349 -4.43 14.66 7.18
CA VAL A 349 -5.52 15.25 6.39
C VAL A 349 -5.98 16.56 7.01
N LEU A 350 -6.24 16.59 8.32
CA LEU A 350 -6.67 17.82 9.00
C LEU A 350 -5.62 18.94 8.87
N LEU A 351 -4.34 18.60 9.01
CA LEU A 351 -3.25 19.54 8.79
C LEU A 351 -3.22 20.04 7.33
N ALA A 352 -3.28 19.14 6.36
CA ALA A 352 -3.23 19.48 4.93
C ALA A 352 -4.39 20.40 4.52
N VAL A 353 -5.60 20.13 5.02
CA VAL A 353 -6.78 20.99 4.82
C VAL A 353 -6.52 22.39 5.32
N GLY A 354 -6.02 22.55 6.56
CA GLY A 354 -5.73 23.85 7.15
C GLY A 354 -4.66 24.65 6.39
N LEU A 355 -3.65 23.97 5.84
CA LEU A 355 -2.55 24.63 5.12
C LEU A 355 -2.91 25.01 3.69
N VAL A 356 -3.71 24.20 3.00
CA VAL A 356 -3.96 24.33 1.55
C VAL A 356 -5.23 25.15 1.27
N ILE A 357 -6.33 24.85 1.97
CA ILE A 357 -7.65 25.39 1.61
C ILE A 357 -7.74 26.91 1.68
N PRO A 358 -7.20 27.61 2.71
CA PRO A 358 -7.36 29.05 2.81
C PRO A 358 -6.78 29.83 1.63
N TRP A 359 -5.69 29.35 1.04
CA TRP A 359 -5.10 29.94 -0.15
C TRP A 359 -5.94 29.65 -1.39
N PHE A 360 -6.23 28.37 -1.62
CA PHE A 360 -6.97 27.92 -2.80
C PHE A 360 -8.36 28.56 -2.88
N ALA A 361 -9.12 28.58 -1.77
CA ALA A 361 -10.47 29.14 -1.73
C ALA A 361 -10.53 30.61 -2.16
N LEU A 362 -9.54 31.42 -1.78
CA LEU A 362 -9.49 32.86 -2.09
C LEU A 362 -8.90 33.18 -3.47
N VAL A 363 -8.04 32.31 -4.02
CA VAL A 363 -7.54 32.48 -5.39
C VAL A 363 -8.59 32.10 -6.44
N MET A 364 -9.48 31.17 -6.11
CA MET A 364 -10.45 30.58 -7.06
C MET A 364 -11.79 31.32 -7.14
N GLU A 365 -11.91 32.46 -6.48
CA GLU A 365 -13.11 33.32 -6.40
C GLU A 365 -13.66 33.75 -7.77
N ASN A 366 -12.82 33.87 -8.80
CA ASN A 366 -13.16 34.45 -10.11
C ASN A 366 -13.96 33.54 -11.06
N GLY A 367 -14.80 32.64 -10.55
CA GLY A 367 -15.59 31.71 -11.36
C GLY A 367 -17.06 31.71 -10.95
N THR A 368 -17.88 32.56 -11.59
CA THR A 368 -19.34 32.60 -11.40
C THR A 368 -19.99 31.25 -11.74
N PRO A 369 -20.69 30.57 -10.80
CA PRO A 369 -21.26 29.26 -11.08
C PRO A 369 -22.73 29.38 -11.50
N ASN A 370 -22.98 29.97 -12.68
CA ASN A 370 -24.35 30.16 -13.18
C ASN A 370 -25.09 28.83 -13.49
N ARG A 371 -24.36 27.70 -13.57
CA ARG A 371 -24.92 26.38 -13.92
C ARG A 371 -25.18 25.47 -12.71
N GLU A 372 -24.47 25.65 -11.60
CA GLU A 372 -24.64 24.81 -10.39
C GLU A 372 -25.98 25.12 -9.68
N ARG A 373 -26.41 26.39 -9.77
CA ARG A 373 -27.76 26.83 -9.39
C ARG A 373 -28.85 26.03 -10.14
N ARG A 374 -28.65 25.81 -11.44
CA ARG A 374 -29.60 25.11 -12.32
C ARG A 374 -29.77 23.63 -12.00
N VAL A 375 -28.71 22.93 -11.56
CA VAL A 375 -28.79 21.50 -11.17
C VAL A 375 -29.49 21.33 -9.81
N LYS A 376 -29.18 22.20 -8.83
CA LYS A 376 -29.89 22.22 -7.54
C LYS A 376 -31.38 22.50 -7.72
N GLU A 377 -31.73 23.48 -8.54
CA GLU A 377 -33.13 23.82 -8.87
C GLU A 377 -33.92 22.63 -9.45
N HIS A 378 -33.27 21.68 -10.13
CA HIS A 378 -33.93 20.50 -10.67
C HIS A 378 -33.99 19.31 -9.70
N LEU A 379 -33.02 19.15 -8.79
CA LEU A 379 -32.95 18.00 -7.86
C LEU A 379 -33.66 18.25 -6.52
N ASP A 380 -33.64 19.49 -6.03
CA ASP A 380 -34.23 19.87 -4.75
C ASP A 380 -35.73 19.51 -4.64
N PRO A 381 -36.58 19.67 -5.69
CA PRO A 381 -37.98 19.27 -5.62
C PRO A 381 -38.16 17.75 -5.43
N TYR A 382 -37.33 16.94 -6.10
CA TYR A 382 -37.40 15.48 -5.99
C TYR A 382 -36.91 15.01 -4.62
N LEU A 383 -35.82 15.58 -4.11
CA LEU A 383 -35.31 15.28 -2.77
C LEU A 383 -36.33 15.68 -1.69
N ASN A 384 -36.92 16.86 -1.80
CA ASN A 384 -37.97 17.32 -0.88
C ASN A 384 -39.21 16.42 -0.95
N HIS A 385 -39.62 16.00 -2.14
CA HIS A 385 -40.73 15.06 -2.31
C HIS A 385 -40.42 13.70 -1.67
N LEU A 386 -39.19 13.20 -1.81
CA LEU A 386 -38.75 11.94 -1.22
C LEU A 386 -38.71 12.02 0.31
N VAL A 387 -38.14 13.10 0.86
CA VAL A 387 -38.14 13.39 2.31
C VAL A 387 -39.55 13.52 2.85
N PHE A 388 -40.44 14.22 2.12
CA PHE A 388 -41.85 14.35 2.49
C PHE A 388 -42.54 12.98 2.54
N ARG A 389 -42.30 12.12 1.54
CA ARG A 389 -42.87 10.76 1.52
C ARG A 389 -42.37 9.90 2.68
N ILE A 390 -41.09 10.01 3.02
CA ILE A 390 -40.48 9.28 4.14
C ILE A 390 -41.06 9.76 5.49
N THR A 391 -41.19 11.07 5.66
CA THR A 391 -41.66 11.67 6.92
C THR A 391 -43.16 11.46 7.14
N GLN A 392 -43.96 11.41 6.08
CA GLN A 392 -45.40 11.13 6.19
C GLN A 392 -45.75 9.64 6.34
N HIS A 393 -44.89 8.74 5.85
CA HIS A 393 -45.14 7.30 5.90
C HIS A 393 -43.98 6.52 6.56
N PRO A 394 -43.61 6.82 7.82
CA PRO A 394 -42.47 6.16 8.47
C PRO A 394 -42.75 4.68 8.77
N LYS A 395 -44.00 4.32 9.11
CA LYS A 395 -44.39 2.94 9.47
C LYS A 395 -44.23 1.93 8.32
N PRO A 396 -44.77 2.14 7.11
CA PRO A 396 -44.57 1.21 6.01
C PRO A 396 -43.09 1.12 5.58
N ILE A 397 -42.33 2.21 5.68
CA ILE A 397 -40.90 2.21 5.32
C ILE A 397 -40.06 1.43 6.34
N LEU A 398 -40.40 1.51 7.63
CA LEU A 398 -39.71 0.75 8.68
C LEU A 398 -40.10 -0.73 8.73
N LEU A 399 -41.28 -1.08 8.20
CA LEU A 399 -41.82 -2.44 8.26
C LEU A 399 -41.75 -3.21 6.94
N GLY A 400 -41.38 -2.56 5.83
CA GLY A 400 -41.28 -3.17 4.49
C GLY A 400 -42.54 -2.98 3.66
#